data_AF-A0A4R6CRT2-F1
#
_entry.id   AF-A0A4R6CRT2-F1
#
_cell.length_a   1.000
_cell.length_b   1.000
_cell.length_c   1.000
_cell.angle_alpha   90.00
_cell.angle_beta   90.00
_cell.angle_gamma   90.00
#
_symmetry.space_group_name_H-M   'P 1'
#
loop_
_entity.id
_entity.type
_entity.pdbx_description
1 polymer ?
#
loop_
_entity_poly.entity_id
_entity_poly.type
_entity_poly.pdbx_seq_one_letter_code
_entity_poly.pdbx_strand_id
1 'polypeptide(L)' 'FLALLVFRLFKQKVPGYSSYELVKTLRKFALTEISPGDYIPIFQRTDLTDKIHESFGFRLDRELITQKYFKKIFNQTKI' A
#
# COMPACT_ATOMS: atom_id res chain seq x y z
N PHE A 1 1.79 -16.34 -14.01
CA PHE A 1 1.07 -17.11 -12.98
C PHE A 1 1.14 -16.45 -11.59
N LEU A 2 2.33 -16.12 -11.06
CA LEU A 2 2.48 -15.56 -9.70
C LEU A 2 1.72 -14.25 -9.44
N ALA A 3 1.75 -13.31 -10.39
CA ALA A 3 1.06 -12.01 -10.24
C ALA A 3 -0.45 -12.14 -9.98
N LEU A 4 -1.13 -13.08 -10.66
CA LEU A 4 -2.56 -13.36 -10.47
C LEU A 4 -2.84 -13.99 -9.11
N LEU A 5 -1.94 -14.84 -8.62
CA LEU A 5 -2.06 -15.44 -7.30
C LEU A 5 -1.91 -14.38 -6.20
N VAL A 6 -0.90 -13.51 -6.30
CA VAL A 6 -0.71 -12.37 -5.39
C VAL A 6 -1.95 -11.46 -5.41
N PHE A 7 -2.46 -11.14 -6.60
CA PHE A 7 -3.67 -10.33 -6.73
C PHE A 7 -4.91 -11.00 -6.12
N ARG A 8 -5.05 -12.32 -6.23
CA ARG A 8 -6.15 -13.08 -5.62
C ARG A 8 -6.09 -13.04 -4.09
N LEU A 9 -4.90 -13.21 -3.51
CA LEU A 9 -4.68 -13.09 -2.06
C LEU A 9 -4.98 -11.68 -1.56
N PHE A 10 -4.51 -10.67 -2.30
CA PHE A 10 -4.79 -9.27 -2.01
C PHE A 10 -6.30 -8.97 -2.02
N LYS A 11 -7.01 -9.42 -3.07
CA LYS A 11 -8.45 -9.25 -3.19
C LYS A 11 -9.23 -9.94 -2.07
N GLN A 12 -8.74 -11.06 -1.55
CA GLN A 12 -9.35 -11.74 -0.40
C GLN A 12 -9.22 -10.93 0.90
N LYS A 13 -8.11 -10.19 1.07
CA LYS A 13 -7.86 -9.31 2.22
C LYS A 13 -8.58 -7.97 2.15
N VAL A 14 -8.96 -7.52 0.95
CA VAL A 14 -9.68 -6.26 0.73
C VAL A 14 -10.96 -6.53 -0.08
N PRO A 15 -12.01 -7.09 0.57
CA PRO A 15 -13.26 -7.41 -0.11
C PRO A 15 -14.10 -6.16 -0.40
N GLY A 16 -15.01 -6.28 -1.37
CA GLY A 16 -16.01 -5.26 -1.68
C GLY A 16 -15.67 -4.28 -2.81
N TYR A 17 -14.59 -4.51 -3.56
CA TYR A 17 -14.22 -3.70 -4.72
C TYR A 17 -14.09 -4.52 -5.99
N SER A 18 -14.33 -3.88 -7.14
CA SER A 18 -14.13 -4.52 -8.44
C SER A 18 -12.63 -4.73 -8.71
N SER A 19 -12.31 -5.74 -9.51
CA SER A 19 -10.91 -5.99 -9.91
C SER A 19 -10.31 -4.79 -10.65
N TYR A 20 -11.11 -4.06 -11.41
CA TYR A 20 -10.69 -2.86 -12.13
C TYR A 20 -10.31 -1.73 -11.17
N GLU A 21 -11.14 -1.44 -10.16
CA GLU A 21 -10.85 -0.40 -9.16
C GLU A 21 -9.61 -0.73 -8.32
N LEU A 22 -9.44 -1.99 -7.94
CA LEU A 22 -8.26 -2.44 -7.19
C LEU A 22 -6.99 -2.20 -8.02
N VAL A 23 -6.95 -2.65 -9.28
CA VAL A 23 -5.78 -2.46 -10.14
C VAL A 23 -5.54 -0.98 -10.46
N LYS A 24 -6.60 -0.21 -10.74
CA LYS A 24 -6.52 1.23 -11.01
C LYS A 24 -5.94 1.99 -9.81
N THR A 25 -6.34 1.62 -8.60
CA THR A 25 -5.84 2.27 -7.38
C THR A 25 -4.43 1.83 -7.05
N LEU A 26 -4.12 0.53 -7.12
CA LEU A 26 -2.76 0.01 -6.92
C LEU A 26 -1.74 0.66 -7.88
N ARG A 27 -2.14 0.92 -9.13
CA ARG A 27 -1.29 1.65 -10.09
C ARG A 27 -0.99 3.09 -9.66
N LYS A 28 -1.92 3.75 -8.96
CA LYS A 28 -1.76 5.12 -8.45
C LYS A 28 -1.11 5.17 -7.08
N PHE A 29 -1.12 4.06 -6.34
CA PHE A 29 -0.64 3.94 -4.97
C PHE A 29 0.90 3.92 -4.91
N ALA A 30 1.50 5.05 -5.27
CA ALA A 30 2.93 5.24 -5.41
C ALA A 30 3.43 6.30 -4.41
N LEU A 31 4.71 6.19 -4.07
CA LEU A 31 5.44 7.13 -3.23
C LEU A 31 6.54 7.79 -4.08
N THR A 32 6.85 9.05 -3.80
CA THR A 32 7.96 9.76 -4.43
C THR A 32 9.03 10.06 -3.39
N GLU A 33 10.29 9.94 -3.78
CA GLU A 33 11.43 10.29 -2.93
C GLU A 33 11.70 11.78 -3.05
N ILE A 34 11.68 12.50 -1.93
CA ILE A 34 12.00 13.94 -1.89
C ILE A 34 13.44 14.19 -1.47
N SER A 35 14.04 13.25 -0.75
CA SER A 35 15.41 13.30 -0.25
C SER A 35 15.87 11.87 0.07
N PRO A 36 17.19 11.59 0.14
CA PRO A 36 17.68 10.23 0.34
C PRO A 36 17.07 9.55 1.58
N GLY A 37 16.20 8.57 1.34
CA GLY A 37 15.52 7.81 2.39
C GLY A 37 14.26 8.46 2.96
N ASP A 38 13.78 9.55 2.37
CA ASP A 38 12.57 10.29 2.75
C ASP A 38 11.58 10.33 1.59
N TYR A 39 10.37 9.82 1.85
CA TYR A 39 9.35 9.60 0.85
C TYR A 39 8.04 10.27 1.23
N ILE A 40 7.30 10.74 0.23
CA ILE A 40 5.94 11.29 0.39
C ILE A 40 4.95 10.56 -0.52
N PRO A 41 3.68 10.41 -0.09
CA PRO A 41 2.65 9.85 -0.94
C PRO A 41 2.25 10.79 -2.06
N ILE A 42 2.16 10.23 -3.28
CA ILE A 42 1.62 10.93 -4.47
C ILE A 42 0.26 10.37 -4.89
N PHE A 43 -0.39 9.63 -4.00
CA PHE A 43 -1.74 9.11 -4.17
C PHE A 43 -2.75 9.87 -3.31
N GLN A 44 -4.01 9.83 -3.71
CA GLN A 44 -5.11 10.38 -2.94
C GLN A 44 -5.68 9.35 -1.97
N ARG A 45 -5.95 9.78 -0.74
CA ARG A 45 -6.66 8.97 0.25
C ARG A 45 -8.09 8.74 -0.21
N THR A 46 -8.50 7.48 -0.21
CA THR A 46 -9.83 6.98 -0.60
C THR A 46 -10.24 5.86 0.36
N ASP A 47 -11.52 5.50 0.39
CA ASP A 47 -12.00 4.37 1.21
C ASP A 47 -11.25 3.06 0.92
N LEU A 48 -10.80 2.87 -0.32
CA LEU A 48 -10.02 1.71 -0.73
C LEU A 48 -8.60 1.74 -0.14
N THR A 49 -7.92 2.90 -0.16
CA THR A 49 -6.59 3.02 0.47
C THR A 49 -6.68 2.87 1.99
N ASP A 50 -7.76 3.35 2.59
CA ASP A 50 -7.99 3.21 4.04
C ASP A 50 -8.20 1.76 4.43
N LYS A 51 -9.00 1.01 3.69
CA LYS A 51 -9.12 -0.44 3.90
C LYS A 51 -7.82 -1.19 3.67
N ILE A 52 -6.99 -0.78 2.71
CA ILE A 52 -5.65 -1.38 2.56
C ILE A 52 -4.84 -1.11 3.84
N HIS A 53 -4.84 0.13 4.32
CA HIS A 53 -4.10 0.47 5.54
C HIS A 53 -4.58 -0.31 6.77
N GLU A 54 -5.89 -0.53 6.90
CA GLU A 54 -6.47 -1.32 7.98
C GLU A 54 -6.18 -2.81 7.84
N SER A 55 -6.41 -3.39 6.66
CA SER A 55 -6.22 -4.84 6.42
C SER A 55 -4.76 -5.29 6.57
N PHE A 56 -3.80 -4.40 6.27
CA PHE A 56 -2.37 -4.73 6.32
C PHE A 56 -1.63 -4.12 7.52
N GLY A 57 -2.26 -3.24 8.30
CA GLY A 57 -1.69 -2.69 9.53
C GLY A 57 -0.55 -1.67 9.32
N PHE A 58 -0.39 -1.12 8.12
CA PHE A 58 0.59 -0.07 7.83
C PHE A 58 -0.07 1.13 7.15
N ARG A 59 0.48 2.34 7.37
CA ARG A 59 -0.04 3.61 6.83
C ARG A 59 1.03 4.33 6.02
N LEU A 60 0.72 4.60 4.75
CA LEU A 60 1.62 5.25 3.78
C LEU A 60 1.07 6.62 3.36
N ASP A 61 -0.01 7.09 3.96
CA ASP A 61 -0.61 8.40 3.77
C ASP A 61 -0.03 9.47 4.73
N ARG A 62 1.16 9.20 5.28
CA ARG A 62 1.86 10.11 6.19
C ARG A 62 2.51 11.24 5.42
N GLU A 63 2.65 12.40 6.07
CA GLU A 63 3.36 13.57 5.50
C GLU A 63 4.82 13.27 5.15
N LEU A 64 5.48 12.38 5.92
CA LEU A 64 6.84 11.92 5.66
C LEU A 64 6.98 10.44 6.04
N ILE A 65 7.48 9.65 5.09
CA ILE A 65 7.78 8.24 5.26
C ILE A 65 9.29 8.08 5.16
N THR A 66 9.92 7.79 6.30
CA THR A 66 11.38 7.60 6.34
C THR A 66 11.75 6.15 6.06
N GLN A 67 13.00 5.91 5.65
CA GLN A 67 13.55 4.58 5.47
C GLN A 67 13.47 3.73 6.76
N LYS A 68 13.55 4.38 7.93
CA LYS A 68 13.34 3.73 9.24
C LYS A 68 11.91 3.19 9.37
N TYR A 69 10.92 3.91 8.86
CA TYR A 69 9.52 3.46 8.86
C TYR A 69 9.33 2.25 7.95
N PHE A 70 9.93 2.24 6.75
CA PHE A 70 9.92 1.06 5.89
C PHE A 70 10.55 -0.15 6.58
N LYS A 71 11.72 0.01 7.22
CA LYS A 71 12.34 -1.07 8.01
C LYS A 71 11.39 -1.59 9.10
N LYS A 72 10.64 -0.70 9.75
CA LYS A 72 9.63 -1.09 10.75
C LYS A 72 8.50 -1.91 10.14
N ILE A 73 7.95 -1.50 8.98
CA ILE A 73 6.93 -2.28 8.26
C ILE A 73 7.48 -3.65 7.89
N PHE A 74 8.67 -3.73 7.27
CA PHE A 74 9.27 -5.00 6.88
C PHE A 74 9.47 -5.95 8.06
N ASN A 75 9.87 -5.42 9.22
CA ASN A 75 10.01 -6.22 10.44
C ASN A 75 8.66 -6.68 11.00
N GLN A 76 7.60 -5.88 10.87
CA GLN A 76 6.24 -6.25 11.31
C GLN A 76 5.60 -7.28 10.37
N THR A 77 5.95 -7.26 9.09
CA THR A 77 5.45 -8.22 8.09
C THR A 77 6.30 -9.48 7.97
N LYS A 78 7.36 -9.61 8.78
CA LYS A 78 8.19 -10.82 8.83
C LYS A 78 7.39 -11.89 9.58
N ILE A 79 6.78 -12.80 8.81
CA ILE A 79 6.13 -14.02 9.29
C ILE A 79 7.21 -15.00 9.71
#